data_AF-A0A2S7KNX8-F1
#
_entry.id   AF-A0A2S7KNX8-F1
#
_cell.length_a   1.000
_cell.length_b   1.000
_cell.length_c   1.000
_cell.angle_alpha   90.00
_cell.angle_beta   90.00
_cell.angle_gamma   90.00
#
_symmetry.space_group_name_H-M   'P 1'
#
loop_
_entity.id
_entity.type
_entity.pdbx_description
1 polymer ?
#
loop_
_entity_poly.entity_id
_entity_poly.type
_entity_poly.pdbx_seq_one_letter_code
_entity_poly.pdbx_strand_id
1 'polypeptide(L)'
;MKTLKSIFALVSLICLVSCSSSKQTTVLDDDYKLTTVEYQAEDNSIEDLLNSYSDKSKFKKGQSLKESTFIQERERIAKLIRENKDPNFSIDQVSFEVDTTSTKNKFSVTAVVKE
;
A
#
# COMPACT_ATOMS: atom_id res chain seq x y z
N MET A 1 8.55 -52.01 55.31
CA MET A 1 8.19 -52.58 53.99
C MET A 1 6.93 -51.89 53.46
N LYS A 2 6.84 -51.75 52.13
CA LYS A 2 5.87 -51.00 51.27
C LYS A 2 6.47 -49.70 50.68
N THR A 3 7.42 -49.77 49.72
CA THR A 3 7.22 -49.74 48.23
C THR A 3 6.31 -48.57 47.80
N LEU A 4 6.79 -47.41 47.32
CA LEU A 4 7.53 -47.09 46.09
C LEU A 4 6.79 -47.51 44.80
N LYS A 5 6.57 -46.51 43.91
CA LYS A 5 6.23 -46.52 42.47
C LYS A 5 4.79 -46.12 42.08
N SER A 6 4.65 -44.97 41.43
CA SER A 6 4.09 -44.82 40.06
C SER A 6 4.14 -43.32 39.68
N ILE A 7 5.08 -42.81 38.86
CA ILE A 7 5.17 -42.89 37.39
C ILE A 7 4.04 -42.07 36.72
N PHE A 8 4.34 -40.82 36.34
CA PHE A 8 4.59 -40.31 34.97
C PHE A 8 3.32 -40.04 34.12
N ALA A 9 3.28 -38.81 33.58
CA ALA A 9 2.77 -38.36 32.26
C ALA A 9 2.09 -37.00 32.46
N LEU A 10 2.79 -35.86 32.39
CA LEU A 10 3.39 -35.28 31.18
C LEU A 10 2.44 -35.35 29.97
N VAL A 11 1.44 -34.48 29.96
CA VAL A 11 0.75 -34.09 28.72
C VAL A 11 1.01 -32.59 28.56
N SER A 12 2.17 -32.28 28.00
CA SER A 12 2.47 -30.98 27.41
C SER A 12 1.53 -30.79 26.23
N LEU A 13 0.46 -30.03 26.45
CA LEU A 13 -0.39 -29.54 25.38
C LEU A 13 0.40 -28.45 24.62
N ILE A 14 1.24 -28.89 23.70
CA ILE A 14 1.93 -28.02 22.75
C ILE A 14 0.87 -27.60 21.73
N CYS A 15 0.23 -26.47 21.96
CA CYS A 15 -0.48 -25.76 20.91
C CYS A 15 0.58 -25.23 19.93
N LEU A 16 0.96 -26.06 18.96
CA LEU A 16 1.56 -25.59 17.72
C LEU A 16 0.47 -24.83 16.97
N VAL A 17 0.25 -23.57 17.36
CA VAL A 17 -0.34 -22.58 16.47
C VAL A 17 0.71 -22.33 15.39
N SER A 18 0.74 -23.23 14.41
CA SER A 18 1.34 -22.94 13.11
C SER A 18 0.51 -21.80 12.53
N CYS A 19 0.86 -20.57 12.87
CA CYS A 19 0.52 -19.40 12.06
C CYS A 19 1.15 -19.67 10.69
N SER A 20 0.38 -20.32 9.84
CA SER A 20 0.65 -20.41 8.42
C SER A 20 0.66 -18.98 7.92
N SER A 21 1.84 -18.38 7.86
CA SER A 21 2.05 -17.12 7.15
C SER A 21 1.73 -17.41 5.70
N SER A 22 0.47 -17.24 5.31
CA SER A 22 0.11 -17.17 3.91
C SER A 22 0.83 -15.95 3.38
N LYS A 23 1.98 -16.17 2.76
CA LYS A 23 2.55 -15.21 1.83
C LYS A 23 1.51 -15.09 0.73
N GLN A 24 0.67 -14.08 0.84
CA GLN A 24 -0.23 -13.67 -0.22
C GLN A 24 0.70 -13.26 -1.36
N THR A 25 0.95 -14.18 -2.28
CA THR A 25 1.68 -13.90 -3.51
C THR A 25 0.86 -12.85 -4.24
N THR A 26 1.29 -11.60 -4.16
CA THR A 26 0.78 -10.53 -4.99
C THR A 26 1.10 -10.92 -6.42
N VAL A 27 0.07 -11.45 -7.09
CA VAL A 27 -0.06 -11.47 -8.54
C VAL A 27 0.45 -10.13 -9.04
N LEU A 28 1.56 -10.11 -9.77
CA LEU A 28 2.10 -9.08 -10.68
C LEU A 28 3.63 -9.27 -10.76
N ASP A 29 4.06 -10.47 -11.19
CA ASP A 29 5.46 -10.81 -11.50
C ASP A 29 5.83 -10.40 -12.95
N ASP A 30 4.92 -9.71 -13.64
CA ASP A 30 5.19 -9.08 -14.93
C ASP A 30 5.84 -7.71 -14.70
N ASP A 31 6.87 -7.40 -15.49
CA ASP A 31 7.59 -6.12 -15.44
C ASP A 31 6.76 -4.96 -16.04
N TYR A 32 5.65 -4.63 -15.36
CA TYR A 32 4.76 -3.53 -15.72
C TYR A 32 5.48 -2.19 -15.62
N LYS A 33 5.40 -1.36 -16.67
CA LYS A 33 6.02 -0.03 -16.72
C LYS A 33 4.97 1.08 -16.62
N LEU A 34 5.20 2.03 -15.71
CA LEU A 34 4.31 3.17 -15.51
C LEU A 34 4.30 4.07 -16.75
N THR A 35 3.13 4.42 -17.26
CA THR A 35 2.99 5.38 -18.38
C THR A 35 2.46 6.73 -17.95
N THR A 36 1.41 6.72 -17.13
CA THR A 36 0.57 7.88 -16.85
C THR A 36 0.27 7.94 -15.36
N VAL A 37 0.28 9.16 -14.83
CA VAL A 37 -0.16 9.48 -13.48
C VAL A 37 -1.19 10.60 -13.62
N GLU A 38 -2.37 10.39 -13.08
CA GLU A 38 -3.44 11.37 -13.01
C GLU A 38 -3.80 11.64 -11.56
N TYR A 39 -4.32 12.84 -11.30
CA TYR A 39 -4.80 13.25 -9.98
C TYR A 39 -6.27 13.60 -10.10
N GLN A 40 -7.08 13.09 -9.17
CA GLN A 40 -8.49 13.40 -9.06
C GLN A 40 -8.80 13.72 -7.60
N ALA A 41 -9.48 14.83 -7.37
CA ALA A 41 -9.94 15.21 -6.04
C ALA A 41 -11.38 15.75 -6.12
N GLU A 42 -12.14 15.60 -5.03
CA GLU A 42 -13.48 16.20 -4.95
C GLU A 42 -13.42 17.74 -4.94
N ASP A 43 -12.40 18.31 -4.31
CA ASP A 43 -12.06 19.73 -4.39
C ASP A 43 -11.06 20.01 -5.53
N ASN A 44 -11.50 20.78 -6.53
CA ASN A 44 -10.66 21.25 -7.63
C ASN A 44 -9.39 21.98 -7.14
N SER A 45 -9.46 22.66 -5.99
CA SER A 45 -8.33 23.38 -5.42
C SER A 45 -7.24 22.45 -4.89
N ILE A 46 -7.59 21.23 -4.49
CA ILE A 46 -6.66 20.15 -4.16
C ILE A 46 -6.11 19.54 -5.45
N GLU A 47 -6.96 19.30 -6.46
CA GLU A 47 -6.51 18.78 -7.75
C GLU A 47 -5.45 19.69 -8.40
N ASP A 48 -5.69 21.00 -8.44
CA ASP A 48 -4.75 22.01 -8.94
C ASP A 48 -3.42 22.00 -8.15
N LEU A 49 -3.51 21.84 -6.82
CA LEU A 49 -2.33 21.72 -5.95
C LEU A 49 -1.51 20.46 -6.29
N LEU A 50 -2.16 19.34 -6.53
CA LEU A 50 -1.48 18.09 -6.88
C LEU A 50 -0.83 18.19 -8.26
N ASN A 51 -1.53 18.75 -9.25
CA ASN A 51 -1.03 18.95 -10.59
C ASN A 51 0.18 19.89 -10.63
N SER A 52 0.14 21.00 -9.89
CA SER A 52 1.27 21.95 -9.80
C SER A 52 2.52 21.38 -9.11
N TYR A 53 2.37 20.30 -8.32
CA TYR A 53 3.48 19.59 -7.66
C TYR A 53 3.78 18.21 -8.28
N SER A 54 3.24 17.91 -9.46
CA SER A 54 3.39 16.62 -10.14
C SER A 54 4.86 16.23 -10.38
N ASP A 55 5.75 17.19 -10.64
CA ASP A 55 7.20 16.95 -10.77
C ASP A 55 7.84 16.36 -9.50
N LYS A 56 7.26 16.64 -8.33
CA LYS A 56 7.71 16.10 -7.03
C LYS A 56 7.14 14.73 -6.72
N SER A 57 6.28 14.18 -7.58
CA SER A 57 5.73 12.84 -7.42
C SER A 57 6.81 11.78 -7.28
N LYS A 58 6.55 10.79 -6.44
CA LYS A 58 7.34 9.56 -6.32
C LYS A 58 7.14 8.63 -7.50
N PHE A 59 6.07 8.83 -8.27
CA PHE A 59 5.86 8.13 -9.52
C PHE A 59 6.77 8.69 -10.62
N LYS A 60 7.54 7.82 -11.28
CA LYS A 60 8.39 8.15 -12.43
C LYS A 60 8.02 7.30 -13.63
N LYS A 61 7.81 7.93 -14.79
CA LYS A 61 7.49 7.22 -16.04
C LYS A 61 8.54 6.13 -16.31
N GLY A 62 8.07 4.95 -16.73
CA GLY A 62 8.91 3.78 -16.98
C GLY A 62 9.37 3.02 -15.75
N GLN A 63 9.01 3.42 -14.53
CA GLN A 63 9.34 2.63 -13.35
C GLN A 63 8.47 1.36 -13.26
N SER A 64 9.00 0.34 -12.58
CA SER A 64 8.24 -0.87 -12.26
C SER A 64 7.20 -0.62 -11.17
N LEU A 65 6.12 -1.39 -11.18
CA LEU A 65 5.11 -1.37 -10.13
C LEU A 65 5.71 -1.81 -8.79
N LYS A 66 5.74 -0.91 -7.79
CA LYS A 66 6.32 -1.18 -6.47
C LYS A 66 5.44 -0.57 -5.38
N GLU A 67 4.97 -1.39 -4.45
CA GLU A 67 4.14 -0.96 -3.31
C GLU A 67 4.76 0.19 -2.51
N SER A 68 6.07 0.14 -2.27
CA SER A 68 6.78 1.20 -1.55
C SER A 68 6.66 2.57 -2.22
N THR A 69 6.55 2.62 -3.55
CA THR A 69 6.32 3.89 -4.27
C THR A 69 4.93 4.45 -3.99
N PHE A 70 3.90 3.60 -3.88
CA PHE A 70 2.54 4.03 -3.52
C PHE A 70 2.49 4.56 -2.09
N ILE A 71 3.14 3.89 -1.14
CA ILE A 71 3.22 4.34 0.26
C ILE A 71 3.86 5.74 0.33
N GLN A 72 5.02 5.91 -0.31
CA GLN A 72 5.74 7.19 -0.30
C GLN A 72 4.95 8.30 -1.01
N GLU A 73 4.22 7.98 -2.08
CA GLU A 73 3.38 8.97 -2.76
C GLU A 73 2.19 9.36 -1.88
N ARG A 74 1.56 8.40 -1.20
CA ARG A 74 0.46 8.66 -0.26
C ARG A 74 0.88 9.65 0.84
N GLU A 75 2.04 9.38 1.45
CA GLU A 75 2.63 10.26 2.47
C GLU A 75 2.93 11.65 1.92
N ARG A 76 3.50 11.73 0.71
CA ARG A 76 3.79 13.01 0.04
C ARG A 76 2.52 13.82 -0.19
N ILE A 77 1.47 13.20 -0.73
CA ILE A 77 0.18 13.85 -1.01
C ILE A 77 -0.44 14.37 0.29
N ALA A 78 -0.57 13.51 1.30
CA ALA A 78 -1.16 13.90 2.59
C ALA A 78 -0.37 15.04 3.24
N LYS A 79 0.96 14.98 3.22
CA LYS A 79 1.81 16.07 3.71
C LYS A 79 1.57 17.37 2.94
N LEU A 80 1.54 17.32 1.61
CA LEU A 80 1.34 18.50 0.76
C LEU A 80 0.00 19.18 1.07
N ILE A 81 -1.07 18.41 1.22
CA ILE A 81 -2.41 18.93 1.55
C ILE A 81 -2.41 19.56 2.95
N ARG A 82 -1.79 18.91 3.94
CA ARG A 82 -1.65 19.46 5.31
C ARG A 82 -0.93 20.79 5.37
N GLU A 83 0.12 20.95 4.57
CA GLU A 83 0.93 22.16 4.54
C GLU A 83 0.25 23.34 3.83
N ASN A 84 -0.75 23.10 2.97
CA ASN A 84 -1.30 24.12 2.08
C ASN A 84 -2.81 24.35 2.19
N LYS A 85 -3.59 23.39 2.72
CA LYS A 85 -5.06 23.41 2.67
C LYS A 85 -5.70 23.05 4.01
N ASP A 86 -5.48 21.81 4.48
CA ASP A 86 -6.10 21.31 5.71
C ASP A 86 -5.06 20.58 6.58
N PRO A 87 -4.57 21.21 7.67
CA PRO A 87 -3.62 20.60 8.60
C PRO A 87 -4.06 19.26 9.21
N ASN A 88 -5.37 18.98 9.22
CA ASN A 88 -5.95 17.76 9.79
C ASN A 88 -6.22 16.66 8.75
N PHE A 89 -5.91 16.90 7.47
CA PHE A 89 -6.18 15.96 6.38
C PHE A 89 -5.62 14.56 6.68
N SER A 90 -6.43 13.52 6.51
CA SER A 90 -6.05 12.15 6.81
C SER A 90 -5.28 11.52 5.65
N ILE A 91 -4.28 10.70 5.96
CA ILE A 91 -3.57 9.94 4.91
C ILE A 91 -4.47 8.89 4.26
N ASP A 92 -5.50 8.41 4.98
CA ASP A 92 -6.43 7.38 4.51
C ASP A 92 -7.43 7.90 3.46
N GLN A 93 -7.54 9.23 3.32
CA GLN A 93 -8.32 9.87 2.26
C GLN A 93 -7.63 9.78 0.88
N VAL A 94 -6.40 9.27 0.82
CA VAL A 94 -5.63 9.12 -0.43
C VAL A 94 -5.60 7.66 -0.86
N SER A 95 -6.21 7.38 -2.02
CA SER A 95 -6.26 6.06 -2.63
C SER A 95 -5.66 6.08 -4.04
N PHE A 96 -5.33 4.90 -4.57
CA PHE A 96 -4.77 4.77 -5.91
C PHE A 96 -5.54 3.72 -6.69
N GLU A 97 -5.95 4.07 -7.89
CA GLU A 97 -6.49 3.16 -8.88
C GLU A 97 -5.39 2.83 -9.89
N VAL A 98 -5.21 1.54 -10.17
CA VAL A 98 -4.17 1.04 -11.10
C VAL A 98 -4.86 0.35 -12.26
N ASP A 99 -4.69 0.87 -13.46
CA ASP A 99 -5.17 0.23 -14.69
C ASP A 99 -4.01 -0.43 -15.43
N THR A 100 -4.12 -1.76 -15.60
CA THR A 100 -3.17 -2.60 -16.34
C THR A 100 -3.75 -3.14 -17.66
N THR A 101 -4.99 -2.78 -18.00
CA THR A 101 -5.75 -3.35 -19.12
C THR A 101 -5.44 -2.67 -20.45
N SER A 102 -5.06 -1.39 -20.41
CA SER A 102 -4.93 -0.53 -21.57
C SER A 102 -3.76 -0.90 -22.51
N THR A 103 -2.68 -1.49 -22.01
CA THR A 103 -1.54 -1.91 -22.85
C THR A 103 -0.71 -3.00 -22.18
N LYS A 104 -0.23 -3.97 -22.98
CA LYS A 104 0.63 -5.06 -22.50
C LYS A 104 1.83 -4.54 -21.70
N ASN A 105 2.00 -5.05 -20.49
CA ASN A 105 3.09 -4.76 -19.55
C ASN A 105 3.24 -3.26 -19.23
N LYS A 106 2.14 -2.51 -19.26
CA LYS A 106 2.11 -1.10 -18.86
C LYS A 106 0.98 -0.87 -17.88
N PHE A 107 1.13 0.15 -17.06
CA PHE A 107 0.09 0.56 -16.14
C PHE A 107 -0.01 2.08 -16.05
N SER A 108 -1.22 2.55 -15.79
CA SER A 108 -1.51 3.92 -15.37
C SER A 108 -1.93 3.93 -13.90
N VAL A 109 -1.75 5.07 -13.26
CA VAL A 109 -2.18 5.30 -11.88
C VAL A 109 -3.04 6.55 -11.83
N THR A 110 -4.18 6.46 -11.17
CA THR A 110 -4.98 7.61 -10.77
C THR A 110 -4.93 7.73 -9.26
N ALA A 111 -4.39 8.84 -8.76
CA ALA A 111 -4.42 9.17 -7.34
C ALA A 111 -5.75 9.87 -7.03
N VAL A 112 -6.57 9.24 -6.18
CA VAL A 112 -7.91 9.71 -5.82
C VAL A 112 -7.90 10.21 -4.39
N VAL A 113 -8.25 11.48 -4.21
CA VAL A 113 -8.38 12.15 -2.92
C VAL A 113 -9.85 12.40 -2.60
N LYS A 114 -10.32 11.86 -1.47
CA LYS A 114 -11.70 12.01 -0.97
C LYS A 114 -11.73 12.98 0.19
N GLU A 115 -12.80 13.76 0.33
CA GLU A 115 -13.04 14.60 1.51
C GLU A 115 -13.91 13.90 2.55
#